data_AF-A0A0A2HZG6-F1
#
_entry.id   AF-A0A0A2HZG6-F1
#
_cell.length_a   1.000
_cell.length_b   1.000
_cell.length_c   1.000
_cell.angle_alpha   90.00
_cell.angle_beta   90.00
_cell.angle_gamma   90.00
#
_symmetry.space_group_name_H-M   'P 1'
#
loop_
_entity.id
_entity.type
_entity.pdbx_description
1 polymer ?
#
loop_
_entity_poly.entity_id
_entity_poly.type
_entity_poly.pdbx_seq_one_letter_code
_entity_poly.pdbx_strand_id
1 'polypeptide(L)'
;MNEQERRQRISQLDAEMLGGQVFLSAWCAFIVNETDTAFVHGAFLAAILTAVAGIETCFRFEYRAGERQGLNDLINDATVDEDLRQDLHTLGKYRNQWVHINDPWNDDKLIQSPEELRNELERTALFAVTTLRRVMYDHQWIQR
;
A
#
# COMPACT_ATOMS: atom_id res chain seq x y z
N MET A 1 12.62 -12.58 0.40
CA MET A 1 11.56 -13.60 0.54
C MET A 1 11.33 -14.26 -0.82
N ASN A 2 11.09 -15.57 -0.85
CA ASN A 2 10.65 -16.25 -2.07
C ASN A 2 9.14 -16.01 -2.34
N GLU A 3 8.63 -16.48 -3.48
CA GLU A 3 7.21 -16.28 -3.86
C GLU A 3 6.23 -16.87 -2.83
N GLN A 4 6.50 -18.09 -2.35
CA GLN A 4 5.64 -18.79 -1.40
C GLN A 4 5.61 -18.08 -0.05
N GLU A 5 6.76 -17.63 0.45
CA GLU A 5 6.88 -16.85 1.68
C GLU A 5 6.07 -15.55 1.61
N ARG A 6 6.11 -14.86 0.47
CA ARG A 6 5.35 -13.61 0.27
C ARG A 6 3.85 -13.85 0.22
N ARG A 7 3.42 -14.90 -0.47
CA ARG A 7 2.00 -15.30 -0.52
C ARG A 7 1.50 -15.70 0.87
N GLN A 8 2.30 -16.46 1.62
CA GLN A 8 1.98 -16.81 3.01
C GLN A 8 1.93 -15.58 3.91
N ARG A 9 2.84 -14.61 3.73
CA ARG A 9 2.85 -13.38 4.51
C ARG A 9 1.58 -12.56 4.31
N ILE A 10 1.08 -12.46 3.08
CA ILE A 10 -0.22 -11.86 2.77
C ILE A 10 -1.34 -12.55 3.56
N SER A 11 -1.44 -13.87 3.46
CA SER A 11 -2.49 -14.63 4.16
C SER A 11 -2.40 -14.49 5.68
N GLN A 12 -1.19 -14.40 6.22
CA GLN A 12 -0.97 -14.16 7.64
C GLN A 12 -1.46 -12.77 8.05
N LEU A 13 -1.13 -11.73 7.29
CA LEU A 13 -1.60 -10.36 7.56
C LEU A 13 -3.13 -10.29 7.54
N ASP A 14 -3.77 -10.94 6.57
CA ASP A 14 -5.23 -10.98 6.49
C ASP A 14 -5.83 -11.69 7.72
N ALA A 15 -5.25 -12.82 8.14
CA ALA A 15 -5.70 -13.54 9.34
C ALA A 15 -5.44 -12.76 10.64
N GLU A 16 -4.37 -11.98 10.72
CA GLU A 16 -4.02 -11.15 11.89
C GLU A 16 -4.96 -9.95 12.04
N MET A 17 -5.39 -9.35 10.93
CA MET A 17 -6.11 -8.07 10.94
C MET A 17 -7.63 -8.20 10.76
N LEU A 18 -8.10 -9.28 10.14
CA LEU A 18 -9.52 -9.54 9.95
C LEU A 18 -10.15 -10.11 11.22
N GLY A 19 -10.81 -9.26 11.99
CA GLY A 19 -11.60 -9.61 13.19
C GLY A 19 -13.12 -9.62 12.96
N GLY A 20 -13.61 -9.21 11.80
CA GLY A 20 -15.03 -9.08 11.49
C GLY A 20 -15.35 -9.15 9.99
N GLN A 21 -16.49 -8.57 9.60
CA GLN A 21 -16.86 -8.45 8.18
C GLN A 21 -16.38 -7.11 7.63
N VAL A 22 -15.84 -7.11 6.42
CA VAL A 22 -15.39 -5.88 5.75
C VAL A 22 -16.17 -5.70 4.48
N PHE A 23 -16.64 -4.48 4.23
CA PHE A 23 -17.27 -4.12 2.97
C PHE A 23 -16.29 -3.32 2.11
N LEU A 24 -15.86 -3.91 1.00
CA LEU A 24 -15.01 -3.23 0.03
C LEU A 24 -15.77 -3.03 -1.28
N SER A 25 -15.54 -1.90 -1.95
CA SER A 25 -16.01 -1.75 -3.32
C SER A 25 -15.28 -2.72 -4.25
N ALA A 26 -15.93 -3.11 -5.35
CA ALA A 26 -15.31 -4.00 -6.35
C ALA A 26 -13.99 -3.43 -6.91
N TRP A 27 -13.88 -2.10 -6.99
CA TRP A 27 -12.65 -1.41 -7.38
C TRP A 27 -11.53 -1.59 -6.35
N CYS A 28 -11.85 -1.48 -5.05
CA CYS A 28 -10.86 -1.74 -3.99
C CYS A 28 -10.36 -3.17 -4.07
N ALA A 29 -11.27 -4.15 -4.17
CA ALA A 29 -10.92 -5.56 -4.23
C ALA A 29 -10.02 -5.89 -5.45
N PHE A 30 -10.32 -5.30 -6.61
CA PHE A 30 -9.51 -5.45 -7.81
C PHE A 30 -8.08 -4.90 -7.62
N ILE A 31 -7.95 -3.66 -7.14
CA ILE A 31 -6.63 -3.02 -6.95
C ILE A 31 -5.80 -3.72 -5.85
N VAL A 32 -6.45 -4.21 -4.79
CA VAL A 32 -5.78 -5.04 -3.76
C VAL A 32 -5.24 -6.32 -4.38
N ASN A 33 -6.00 -6.99 -5.26
CA ASN A 33 -5.53 -8.19 -5.93
C ASN A 33 -4.33 -7.93 -6.85
N GLU A 34 -4.33 -6.81 -7.58
CA GLU A 34 -3.18 -6.39 -8.39
C GLU A 34 -1.95 -6.08 -7.53
N THR A 35 -2.16 -5.44 -6.37
CA THR A 35 -1.11 -5.17 -5.39
C THR A 35 -0.46 -6.46 -4.89
N ASP A 36 -1.29 -7.42 -4.47
CA ASP A 36 -0.84 -8.71 -3.96
C ASP A 36 -0.12 -9.53 -5.03
N THR A 37 -0.65 -9.55 -6.25
CA THR A 37 -0.02 -10.21 -7.40
C THR A 37 1.37 -9.64 -7.66
N ALA A 38 1.51 -8.30 -7.70
CA ALA A 38 2.80 -7.65 -7.88
C ALA A 38 3.78 -7.99 -6.74
N PHE A 39 3.33 -7.99 -5.48
CA PHE A 39 4.17 -8.30 -4.33
C PHE A 39 4.65 -9.76 -4.35
N VAL A 40 3.73 -10.71 -4.57
CA VAL A 40 4.00 -12.15 -4.62
C VAL A 40 5.03 -12.47 -5.72
N HIS A 41 4.93 -11.85 -6.89
CA HIS A 41 5.86 -12.10 -8.00
C HIS A 41 7.13 -11.24 -7.97
N GLY A 42 7.22 -10.25 -7.07
CA GLY A 42 8.47 -9.51 -6.82
C GLY A 42 8.63 -8.26 -7.65
N ALA A 43 7.55 -7.82 -8.27
CA ALA A 43 7.42 -6.49 -8.84
C ALA A 43 7.20 -5.48 -7.70
N PHE A 44 8.18 -5.33 -6.81
CA PHE A 44 8.03 -4.59 -5.55
C PHE A 44 7.65 -3.12 -5.75
N LEU A 45 8.25 -2.43 -6.73
CA LEU A 45 7.85 -1.06 -7.04
C LEU A 45 6.40 -0.99 -7.51
N ALA A 46 5.97 -1.91 -8.38
CA ALA A 46 4.57 -1.97 -8.81
C ALA A 46 3.64 -2.24 -7.62
N ALA A 47 4.01 -3.15 -6.72
CA ALA A 47 3.24 -3.41 -5.51
C ALA A 47 3.09 -2.15 -4.64
N ILE A 48 4.16 -1.37 -4.46
CA ILE A 48 4.11 -0.11 -3.70
C ILE A 48 3.16 0.89 -4.37
N LEU A 49 3.29 1.10 -5.68
CA LEU A 49 2.47 2.06 -6.42
C LEU A 49 0.99 1.66 -6.41
N THR A 50 0.70 0.39 -6.66
CA THR A 50 -0.66 -0.14 -6.68
C THR A 50 -1.25 -0.16 -5.27
N ALA A 51 -0.47 -0.43 -4.21
CA ALA A 51 -0.94 -0.37 -2.83
C ALA A 51 -1.42 1.05 -2.47
N VAL A 52 -0.67 2.08 -2.86
CA VAL A 52 -1.06 3.47 -2.65
C VAL A 52 -2.34 3.80 -3.42
N ALA A 53 -2.47 3.35 -4.67
CA ALA A 53 -3.72 3.51 -5.42
C ALA A 53 -4.91 2.79 -4.74
N GLY A 54 -4.67 1.61 -4.15
CA GLY A 54 -5.66 0.88 -3.37
C GLY A 54 -6.11 1.64 -2.13
N ILE A 55 -5.17 2.22 -1.38
CA ILE A 55 -5.43 3.09 -0.23
C ILE A 55 -6.28 4.30 -0.63
N GLU A 56 -5.89 5.00 -1.71
CA GLU A 56 -6.66 6.14 -2.22
C GLU A 56 -8.10 5.72 -2.58
N THR A 57 -8.25 4.56 -3.21
CA THR A 57 -9.57 4.02 -3.60
C THR A 57 -10.42 3.67 -2.38
N CYS A 58 -9.82 3.06 -1.35
CA CYS A 58 -10.49 2.77 -0.08
C CYS A 58 -10.99 4.04 0.58
N PHE A 59 -10.13 5.06 0.72
CA PHE A 59 -10.53 6.34 1.32
C PHE A 59 -11.61 7.06 0.53
N ARG A 60 -11.53 7.05 -0.81
CA ARG A 60 -12.59 7.63 -1.63
C ARG A 60 -13.93 6.93 -1.45
N PHE A 61 -13.91 5.61 -1.30
CA PHE A 61 -15.09 4.82 -1.05
C PHE A 61 -15.68 5.11 0.34
N GLU A 62 -14.86 5.03 1.40
CA GLU A 62 -15.31 5.19 2.79
C GLU A 62 -15.77 6.62 3.09
N TYR A 63 -14.98 7.63 2.71
CA TYR A 63 -15.23 9.02 3.06
C TYR A 63 -16.05 9.78 2.01
N ARG A 64 -16.49 9.09 0.93
CA ARG A 64 -17.19 9.70 -0.21
C ARG A 64 -16.47 10.93 -0.77
N ALA A 65 -15.14 10.88 -0.76
CA ALA A 65 -14.29 11.97 -1.20
C ALA A 65 -14.57 12.31 -2.67
N GLY A 66 -14.69 13.61 -2.98
CA GLY A 66 -14.90 14.10 -4.33
C GLY A 66 -13.70 13.84 -5.25
N GLU A 67 -13.91 13.92 -6.56
CA GLU A 67 -12.93 13.55 -7.61
C GLU A 67 -11.58 14.31 -7.55
N ARG A 68 -11.47 15.41 -6.78
CA ARG A 68 -10.31 16.33 -6.84
C ARG A 68 -9.33 16.28 -5.65
N GLN A 69 -9.59 15.49 -4.62
CA GLN A 69 -8.69 15.43 -3.46
C GLN A 69 -7.41 14.64 -3.78
N GLY A 70 -6.24 15.16 -3.40
CA GLY A 70 -4.98 14.41 -3.51
C GLY A 70 -4.82 13.39 -2.38
N LEU A 71 -3.84 12.49 -2.49
CA LEU A 71 -3.54 11.50 -1.44
C LEU A 71 -3.35 12.14 -0.07
N ASN A 72 -2.58 13.22 0.02
CA ASN A 72 -2.34 13.89 1.31
C ASN A 72 -3.62 14.44 1.92
N ASP A 73 -4.52 14.99 1.12
CA ASP A 73 -5.82 15.49 1.59
C ASP A 73 -6.66 14.32 2.11
N LEU A 74 -6.72 13.22 1.36
CA LEU A 74 -7.41 12.00 1.76
C LEU A 74 -6.88 11.44 3.09
N ILE A 75 -5.56 11.39 3.28
CA ILE A 75 -4.94 10.92 4.55
C ILE A 75 -5.29 11.85 5.70
N ASN A 76 -5.25 13.17 5.48
CA ASN A 76 -5.52 14.14 6.54
C ASN A 76 -6.98 14.12 6.99
N ASP A 77 -7.90 13.95 6.04
CA ASP A 77 -9.35 13.89 6.30
C ASP A 77 -9.80 12.53 6.86
N ALA A 78 -8.98 11.48 6.69
CA ALA A 78 -9.31 10.13 7.16
C ALA A 78 -9.37 10.06 8.71
N THR A 79 -10.37 9.33 9.20
CA THR A 79 -10.53 8.97 10.62
C THR A 79 -9.81 7.64 10.89
N VAL A 80 -8.49 7.67 10.85
CA VAL A 80 -7.60 6.53 11.16
C VAL A 80 -6.76 6.82 12.41
N ASP A 81 -6.23 5.78 13.04
CA ASP A 81 -5.28 5.91 14.15
C ASP A 81 -3.99 6.66 13.73
N GLU A 82 -3.31 7.31 14.70
CA GLU A 82 -2.16 8.17 14.40
C GLU A 82 -0.95 7.39 13.86
N ASP A 83 -0.76 6.15 14.31
CA ASP A 83 0.33 5.30 13.81
C ASP A 83 0.08 4.96 12.33
N LEU A 84 -1.18 4.62 11.97
CA LEU A 84 -1.57 4.40 10.59
C LEU A 84 -1.43 5.68 9.75
N ARG A 85 -1.82 6.83 10.29
CA ARG A 85 -1.66 8.13 9.62
C ARG A 85 -0.19 8.42 9.30
N GLN A 86 0.72 8.17 10.24
CA GLN A 86 2.15 8.35 10.05
C GLN A 86 2.72 7.39 9.00
N ASP A 87 2.28 6.13 9.02
CA ASP A 87 2.66 5.13 8.01
C ASP A 87 2.21 5.55 6.60
N LEU A 88 0.98 6.06 6.47
CA LEU A 88 0.42 6.55 5.21
C LEU A 88 1.22 7.73 4.64
N HIS A 89 1.58 8.71 5.47
CA HIS A 89 2.43 9.83 5.06
C HIS A 89 3.83 9.37 4.65
N THR A 90 4.39 8.39 5.35
CA THR A 90 5.69 7.79 5.03
C THR A 90 5.64 7.11 3.66
N LEU A 91 4.61 6.29 3.42
CA LEU A 91 4.40 5.61 2.15
C LEU A 91 4.16 6.59 0.99
N GLY A 92 3.36 7.63 1.22
CA GLY A 92 3.11 8.69 0.24
C GLY A 92 4.39 9.42 -0.17
N LYS A 93 5.24 9.77 0.80
CA LYS A 93 6.57 10.37 0.52
C LYS A 93 7.46 9.44 -0.29
N TYR A 94 7.50 8.15 0.07
CA TYR A 94 8.29 7.16 -0.67
C TYR A 94 7.81 7.02 -2.12
N ARG A 95 6.50 6.86 -2.34
CA ARG A 95 5.88 6.81 -3.67
C ARG A 95 6.28 8.01 -4.52
N ASN A 96 6.27 9.21 -3.93
CA ASN A 96 6.57 10.44 -4.66
C ASN A 96 8.00 10.47 -5.19
N GLN A 97 8.97 9.81 -4.54
CA GLN A 97 10.34 9.71 -5.06
C GLN A 97 10.42 8.94 -6.38
N TRP A 98 9.50 7.98 -6.58
CA TRP A 98 9.43 7.14 -7.78
C TRP A 98 8.53 7.71 -8.88
N VAL A 99 7.48 8.46 -8.50
CA VAL A 99 6.56 9.10 -9.45
C VAL A 99 7.07 10.47 -9.92
N HIS A 100 7.79 11.19 -9.06
CA HIS A 100 8.33 12.51 -9.35
C HIS A 100 9.87 12.49 -9.29
N ILE A 101 10.47 11.72 -10.21
CA ILE A 101 11.93 11.66 -10.34
C ILE A 101 12.45 13.05 -10.75
N ASN A 102 13.10 13.73 -9.82
CA ASN A 102 13.59 15.10 -10.01
C ASN A 102 14.81 15.18 -10.94
N ASP A 103 15.64 14.14 -10.95
CA ASP A 103 16.82 14.04 -11.80
C ASP A 103 16.87 12.66 -12.48
N PRO A 104 16.20 12.50 -13.64
CA PRO A 104 16.10 11.21 -14.33
C PRO A 104 17.42 10.76 -14.97
N TRP A 105 18.44 11.62 -14.99
CA TRP A 105 19.76 11.31 -15.53
C TRP A 105 20.71 10.74 -14.48
N ASN A 106 20.35 10.84 -13.20
CA ASN A 106 21.09 10.23 -12.11
C ASN A 106 20.57 8.81 -11.86
N ASP A 107 21.14 7.85 -12.59
CA ASP A 107 20.82 6.43 -12.53
C ASP A 107 21.79 5.63 -11.63
N ASP A 108 22.67 6.32 -10.90
CA ASP A 108 23.70 5.70 -10.05
C ASP A 108 23.11 4.68 -9.08
N LYS A 109 21.95 4.98 -8.47
CA LYS A 109 21.28 4.04 -7.55
C LYS A 109 20.79 2.76 -8.23
N LEU A 110 20.43 2.82 -9.51
CA LEU A 110 19.96 1.67 -10.28
C LEU A 110 21.15 0.80 -10.73
N ILE A 111 22.29 1.43 -11.03
CA ILE A 111 23.46 0.77 -11.61
C ILE A 111 24.43 0.27 -10.53
N GLN A 112 24.73 1.10 -9.53
CA GLN A 112 25.81 0.84 -8.58
C GLN A 112 25.42 -0.14 -7.48
N SER A 113 24.14 -0.21 -7.10
CA SER A 113 23.68 -1.02 -5.95
C SER A 113 22.31 -1.68 -6.18
N PRO A 114 22.13 -2.47 -7.27
CA PRO A 114 20.83 -3.04 -7.63
C PRO A 114 20.26 -3.99 -6.57
N GLU A 115 21.10 -4.73 -5.85
CA GLU A 115 20.65 -5.61 -4.76
C GLU A 115 20.17 -4.85 -3.53
N GLU A 116 20.88 -3.78 -3.14
CA GLU A 116 20.48 -2.93 -2.03
C GLU A 116 19.14 -2.26 -2.32
N LEU A 117 19.00 -1.74 -3.53
CA LEU A 117 17.75 -1.15 -4.01
C LEU A 117 16.63 -2.17 -4.04
N ARG A 118 16.88 -3.39 -4.54
CA ARG A 118 15.88 -4.46 -4.54
C ARG A 118 15.45 -4.82 -3.11
N ASN A 119 16.38 -4.91 -2.18
CA ASN A 119 16.09 -5.21 -0.77
C ASN A 119 15.31 -4.07 -0.10
N GLU A 120 15.62 -2.82 -0.42
CA GLU A 120 14.85 -1.65 0.01
C GLU A 120 13.42 -1.72 -0.53
N LEU A 121 13.25 -1.94 -1.84
CA LEU A 121 11.95 -2.07 -2.47
C LEU A 121 11.16 -3.25 -1.88
N GLU A 122 11.79 -4.38 -1.60
CA GLU A 122 11.12 -5.52 -0.95
C GLU A 122 10.57 -5.16 0.43
N ARG A 123 11.39 -4.51 1.28
CA ARG A 123 10.96 -4.05 2.61
C ARG A 123 9.83 -3.03 2.52
N THR A 124 9.96 -2.07 1.61
CA THR A 124 8.95 -1.03 1.43
C THR A 124 7.67 -1.59 0.81
N ALA A 125 7.76 -2.59 -0.07
CA ALA A 125 6.58 -3.27 -0.58
C ALA A 125 5.87 -4.06 0.51
N LEU A 126 6.60 -4.76 1.39
CA LEU A 126 6.01 -5.41 2.56
C LEU A 126 5.31 -4.39 3.47
N PHE A 127 5.95 -3.25 3.71
CA PHE A 127 5.34 -2.14 4.44
C PHE A 127 4.05 -1.65 3.75
N ALA A 128 4.10 -1.41 2.44
CA ALA A 128 2.95 -0.93 1.67
C ALA A 128 1.75 -1.90 1.69
N VAL A 129 1.98 -3.20 1.48
CA VAL A 129 0.90 -4.20 1.53
C VAL A 129 0.33 -4.39 2.94
N THR A 130 1.14 -4.15 3.97
CA THR A 130 0.70 -4.15 5.37
C THR A 130 -0.17 -2.92 5.65
N THR A 131 0.28 -1.72 5.26
CA THR A 131 -0.48 -0.47 5.43
C THR A 131 -1.79 -0.50 4.66
N LEU A 132 -1.82 -1.03 3.44
CA LEU A 132 -3.06 -1.23 2.67
C LEU A 132 -4.08 -2.09 3.43
N ARG A 133 -3.63 -3.21 4.02
CA ARG A 133 -4.50 -4.09 4.81
C ARG A 133 -5.00 -3.42 6.08
N ARG A 134 -4.13 -2.67 6.78
CA ARG A 134 -4.56 -1.83 7.91
C ARG A 134 -5.71 -0.91 7.51
N VAL A 135 -5.60 -0.23 6.35
CA VAL A 135 -6.69 0.62 5.82
C VAL A 135 -7.94 -0.20 5.47
N MET A 136 -7.81 -1.33 4.77
CA MET A 136 -8.96 -2.17 4.39
C MET A 136 -9.74 -2.66 5.62
N TYR A 137 -9.04 -2.99 6.70
CA TYR A 137 -9.63 -3.58 7.90
C TYR A 137 -9.94 -2.56 9.00
N ASP A 138 -9.62 -1.30 8.81
CA ASP A 138 -9.87 -0.23 9.78
C ASP A 138 -11.37 -0.05 10.08
N HIS A 139 -12.22 -0.15 9.05
CA HIS A 139 -13.67 0.07 9.12
C HIS A 139 -14.48 -1.24 9.25
N GLN A 140 -13.83 -2.34 9.62
CA GLN A 140 -14.50 -3.64 9.71
C GLN A 140 -15.64 -3.66 10.73
N TRP A 141 -16.73 -4.33 10.39
CA TRP A 141 -17.87 -4.55 11.28
C TRP A 141 -17.65 -5.79 12.14
N ILE A 142 -17.48 -5.57 13.44
CA ILE A 142 -17.29 -6.62 14.45
C ILE A 142 -18.63 -6.86 15.15
N GLN A 143 -19.20 -8.06 15.01
CA GLN A 143 -20.34 -8.50 15.82
C GLN A 143 -19.86 -8.63 17.28
N ARG A 144 -20.40 -7.80 18.16
CA ARG A 144 -20.22 -7.91 19.63
C ARG A 144 -21.31 -8.77 20.24
#